data_AF-A0A2J6H382-F1
#
_entry.id   AF-A0A2J6H382-F1
#
_cell.length_a   1.000
_cell.length_b   1.000
_cell.length_c   1.000
_cell.angle_alpha   90.00
_cell.angle_beta   90.00
_cell.angle_gamma   90.00
#
_symmetry.space_group_name_H-M   'P 1'
#
loop_
_entity.id
_entity.type
_entity.pdbx_description
1 polymer ?
#
loop_
_entity_poly.entity_id
_entity_poly.type
_entity_poly.pdbx_seq_one_letter_code
_entity_poly.pdbx_strand_id
1 'polypeptide(L)'
;MNTFSSDDDAMDIAVRMLMGEKPIEDNVIYLDAEKALIKALKPKHNKLLYNNYPQSKDGLYTHELDFYNFTFSDPITLQYENGEIVGCQDSLLIEKGKTLQVRKGTPIK
;
A
#
# COMPACT_ATOMS: atom_id res chain seq x y z
N MET A 1 -8.83 21.40 -30.29
CA MET A 1 -8.76 20.05 -29.69
C MET A 1 -7.27 19.84 -29.43
N ASN A 2 -6.83 20.05 -28.18
CA ASN A 2 -5.41 20.03 -27.81
C ASN A 2 -5.06 18.64 -27.29
N THR A 3 -4.11 17.98 -27.93
CA THR A 3 -3.78 16.56 -27.76
C THR A 3 -2.46 16.36 -26.99
N PHE A 4 -2.15 17.22 -26.01
CA PHE A 4 -0.87 17.21 -25.27
C PHE A 4 -1.04 17.24 -23.74
N SER A 5 -2.05 16.58 -23.16
CA SER A 5 -2.31 16.72 -21.71
C SER A 5 -1.48 15.79 -20.82
N SER A 6 -1.30 14.52 -21.22
CA SER A 6 -0.88 13.49 -20.27
C SER A 6 0.59 13.55 -19.84
N ASP A 7 1.48 13.96 -20.76
CA ASP A 7 2.92 14.05 -20.47
C ASP A 7 3.27 15.29 -19.66
N ASP A 8 2.54 16.40 -19.87
CA ASP A 8 2.70 17.64 -19.10
C ASP A 8 2.25 17.45 -17.64
N ASP A 9 1.16 16.71 -17.41
CA ASP A 9 0.67 16.38 -16.06
C ASP A 9 1.69 15.52 -15.28
N ALA A 10 2.33 14.55 -15.94
CA ALA A 10 3.35 13.70 -15.32
C ALA A 10 4.64 14.48 -14.97
N MET A 11 5.06 15.40 -15.84
CA MET A 11 6.21 16.27 -15.58
C MET A 11 5.94 17.26 -14.46
N ASP A 12 4.74 17.84 -14.40
CA ASP A 12 4.35 18.72 -13.29
C ASP A 12 4.37 17.99 -11.94
N ILE A 13 3.80 16.78 -11.88
CA ILE A 13 3.85 15.95 -10.67
C ILE A 13 5.29 15.65 -10.26
N ALA A 14 6.16 15.28 -11.21
CA ALA A 14 7.56 14.98 -10.93
C ALA A 14 8.31 16.21 -10.37
N VAL A 15 8.08 17.39 -10.95
CA VAL A 15 8.67 18.65 -10.48
C VAL A 15 8.19 18.99 -9.06
N ARG A 16 6.89 18.84 -8.79
CA ARG A 16 6.32 19.09 -7.46
C ARG A 16 6.88 18.14 -6.40
N MET A 17 7.07 16.87 -6.74
CA MET A 17 7.75 15.90 -5.86
C MET A 17 9.20 16.32 -5.55
N LEU A 18 9.95 16.82 -6.54
CA LEU A 18 11.31 17.33 -6.34
C LEU A 18 11.34 18.58 -5.44
N MET A 19 10.28 19.39 -5.47
CA MET A 19 10.08 20.54 -4.59
C MET A 19 9.64 20.13 -3.16
N GLY A 20 9.48 18.83 -2.90
CA GLY A 20 9.07 18.29 -1.61
C GLY A 20 7.56 18.29 -1.38
N GLU A 21 6.75 18.61 -2.40
CA GLU A 21 5.31 18.44 -2.33
C GLU A 21 4.97 16.95 -2.41
N LYS A 22 4.09 16.50 -1.51
CA LYS A 22 3.60 15.13 -1.51
C LYS A 22 2.23 15.09 -2.20
N PRO A 23 2.03 14.26 -3.23
CA PRO A 23 0.74 14.15 -3.90
C PRO A 23 -0.34 13.49 -3.02
N ILE A 24 0.09 12.75 -1.99
CA ILE A 24 -0.76 12.05 -1.03
C ILE A 24 -0.27 12.40 0.37
N GLU A 25 -1.18 12.75 1.26
CA GLU A 25 -0.86 13.03 2.65
C GLU A 25 -0.39 11.77 3.39
N ASP A 26 0.64 11.93 4.23
CA ASP A 26 1.22 10.81 4.99
C ASP A 26 0.17 10.06 5.82
N ASN A 27 -0.80 10.77 6.41
CA ASN A 27 -1.86 10.16 7.20
C ASN A 27 -2.71 9.17 6.37
N VAL A 28 -2.98 9.48 5.10
CA VAL A 28 -3.72 8.58 4.21
C VAL A 28 -2.91 7.31 3.96
N ILE A 29 -1.60 7.44 3.75
CA ILE A 29 -0.69 6.31 3.54
C ILE A 29 -0.62 5.43 4.80
N TYR A 30 -0.48 6.04 5.99
CA TYR A 30 -0.41 5.30 7.25
C TYR A 30 -1.70 4.57 7.58
N LEU A 31 -2.85 5.22 7.40
CA LEU A 31 -4.16 4.60 7.61
C LEU A 31 -4.37 3.42 6.66
N ASP A 32 -3.96 3.55 5.40
CA ASP A 32 -4.09 2.47 4.42
C ASP A 32 -3.15 1.29 4.73
N ALA A 33 -1.92 1.59 5.16
CA ALA A 33 -0.95 0.59 5.60
C ALA A 33 -1.46 -0.21 6.82
N GLU A 34 -2.04 0.46 7.82
CA GLU A 34 -2.65 -0.20 8.99
C GLU A 34 -3.78 -1.15 8.56
N LYS A 35 -4.67 -0.69 7.67
CA LYS A 35 -5.77 -1.50 7.13
C LYS A 35 -5.27 -2.72 6.37
N ALA A 36 -4.25 -2.54 5.52
CA ALA A 36 -3.60 -3.62 4.78
C ALA A 36 -3.04 -4.67 5.74
N LEU A 37 -2.34 -4.22 6.79
CA LEU A 37 -1.73 -5.10 7.79
C LEU A 37 -2.79 -5.92 8.54
N ILE A 38 -3.83 -5.26 9.05
CA ILE A 38 -4.91 -5.91 9.79
C ILE A 38 -5.65 -6.91 8.88
N LYS A 39 -5.88 -6.55 7.62
CA LYS A 39 -6.51 -7.43 6.63
C LYS A 39 -5.65 -8.67 6.33
N ALA A 40 -4.33 -8.52 6.26
CA ALA A 40 -3.39 -9.61 6.03
C ALA A 40 -3.31 -10.56 7.24
N LEU A 41 -3.10 -10.01 8.44
CA LEU A 41 -2.86 -10.80 9.65
C LEU A 41 -4.13 -11.41 10.23
N LYS A 42 -5.28 -10.73 10.07
CA LYS A 42 -6.56 -11.05 10.73
C LYS A 42 -6.38 -11.32 12.24
N PRO A 43 -5.79 -10.39 13.01
CA PRO A 43 -5.47 -10.63 14.41
C PRO A 43 -6.73 -10.73 15.26
N LYS A 44 -6.74 -11.66 16.24
CA LYS A 44 -7.89 -11.93 17.12
C LYS A 44 -8.32 -10.74 17.98
N HIS A 45 -7.38 -9.84 18.28
CA HIS A 45 -7.58 -8.77 19.25
C HIS A 45 -8.08 -7.46 18.62
N ASN A 46 -8.09 -7.37 17.28
CA ASN A 46 -8.59 -6.17 16.61
C ASN A 46 -10.12 -6.18 16.54
N LYS A 47 -10.74 -5.06 16.91
CA LYS A 47 -12.18 -4.86 16.81
C LYS A 47 -12.66 -4.70 15.36
N LEU A 48 -11.80 -4.16 14.49
CA LEU A 48 -12.05 -3.93 13.07
C LEU A 48 -11.09 -4.79 12.25
N LEU A 49 -11.61 -5.52 11.27
CA LEU A 49 -10.83 -6.44 10.40
C LEU A 49 -10.76 -5.98 8.93
N TYR A 50 -11.41 -4.86 8.60
CA TYR A 50 -11.43 -4.27 7.25
C TYR A 50 -11.75 -5.28 6.13
N ASN A 51 -12.83 -6.05 6.29
CA ASN A 51 -13.17 -7.13 5.35
C ASN A 51 -13.30 -6.69 3.88
N ASN A 52 -13.65 -5.44 3.62
CA ASN A 52 -13.83 -4.88 2.28
C ASN A 52 -12.56 -4.20 1.72
N TYR A 53 -11.45 -4.18 2.47
CA TYR A 53 -10.17 -3.65 1.98
C TYR A 53 -9.74 -4.38 0.69
N PRO A 54 -9.25 -3.68 -0.36
CA PRO A 54 -8.77 -2.29 -0.36
C PRO A 54 -9.84 -1.20 -0.54
N GLN A 55 -11.12 -1.54 -0.72
CA GLN A 55 -12.15 -0.52 -0.94
C GLN A 55 -12.39 0.32 0.34
N SER A 56 -11.90 1.56 0.34
CA SER A 56 -12.03 2.51 1.44
C SER A 56 -12.22 3.95 0.94
N LYS A 57 -12.81 4.82 1.77
CA LYS A 57 -13.01 6.25 1.47
C LYS A 57 -11.88 7.14 1.98
N ASP A 58 -11.10 6.62 2.91
CA ASP A 58 -10.13 7.29 3.76
C ASP A 58 -8.75 6.59 3.66
N GLY A 59 -8.43 6.15 2.45
CA GLY A 59 -7.24 5.36 2.13
C GLY A 59 -6.87 5.53 0.65
N LEU A 60 -5.94 4.72 0.16
CA LEU A 60 -5.33 4.89 -1.16
C LEU A 60 -6.26 4.53 -2.32
N TYR A 61 -7.38 3.85 -2.05
CA TYR A 61 -8.35 3.44 -3.06
C TYR A 61 -8.91 4.59 -3.91
N THR A 62 -9.11 5.76 -3.30
CA THR A 62 -9.66 6.95 -4.00
C THR A 62 -8.62 7.69 -4.84
N HIS A 63 -7.34 7.33 -4.74
CA HIS A 63 -6.25 7.96 -5.49
C HIS A 63 -5.97 7.28 -6.84
N GLU A 64 -6.81 6.32 -7.24
CA GLU A 64 -6.81 5.64 -8.55
C GLU A 64 -5.48 5.01 -8.99
N LEU A 65 -4.57 4.74 -8.05
CA LEU A 65 -3.26 4.14 -8.28
C LEU A 65 -3.37 2.78 -8.96
N ASP A 66 -2.48 2.49 -9.92
CA ASP A 66 -2.43 1.19 -10.59
C ASP A 66 -1.98 0.08 -9.63
N PHE A 67 -1.02 0.38 -8.76
CA PHE A 67 -0.61 -0.50 -7.67
C PHE A 67 0.10 0.30 -6.57
N TYR A 68 0.17 -0.29 -5.38
CA TYR A 68 1.02 0.17 -4.29
C TYR A 68 1.43 -1.03 -3.44
N ASN A 69 2.60 -0.93 -2.80
CA ASN A 69 3.11 -1.97 -1.92
C ASN A 69 3.50 -1.39 -0.56
N PHE A 70 3.29 -2.18 0.49
CA PHE A 70 3.84 -1.91 1.81
C PHE A 70 4.85 -2.99 2.17
N THR A 71 5.98 -2.56 2.70
CA THR A 71 7.07 -3.42 3.17
C THR A 71 7.40 -3.07 4.61
N PHE A 72 7.93 -4.05 5.34
CA PHE A 72 8.53 -3.81 6.64
C PHE A 72 10.01 -3.60 6.46
N SER A 73 10.49 -2.40 6.74
CA SER A 73 11.93 -2.09 6.67
C SER A 73 12.72 -2.77 7.78
N ASP A 74 12.09 -3.04 8.92
CA ASP A 74 12.69 -3.71 10.05
C ASP A 74 12.74 -5.24 9.83
N PRO A 75 13.80 -5.94 10.27
CA PRO A 75 13.93 -7.39 10.16
C PRO A 75 13.10 -8.12 11.23
N ILE A 76 11.80 -7.84 11.28
CA ILE A 76 10.82 -8.42 12.19
C ILE A 76 10.00 -9.49 11.47
N THR A 77 9.75 -10.63 12.12
CA THR A 77 8.81 -11.64 11.63
C THR A 77 7.51 -11.58 12.42
N LEU A 78 6.39 -11.36 11.71
CA LEU A 78 5.05 -11.32 12.27
C LEU A 78 4.37 -12.68 12.07
N GLN A 79 4.12 -13.40 13.16
CA GLN A 79 3.44 -14.70 13.15
C GLN A 79 1.93 -14.52 13.38
N TYR A 80 1.11 -15.21 12.58
CA TYR A 80 -0.36 -15.20 12.71
C TYR A 80 -0.95 -16.58 12.36
N GLU A 81 -2.24 -16.79 12.62
CA GLU A 81 -2.86 -18.12 12.52
C GLU A 81 -2.71 -18.78 11.14
N ASN A 82 -2.64 -17.96 10.09
CA ASN A 82 -2.63 -18.43 8.71
C ASN A 82 -1.27 -18.22 8.01
N GLY A 83 -0.19 -17.99 8.77
CA GLY A 83 1.16 -17.87 8.22
C GLY A 83 2.03 -16.87 8.96
N GLU A 84 3.04 -16.37 8.25
CA GLU A 84 3.97 -15.36 8.76
C GLU A 84 4.18 -14.27 7.71
N ILE A 85 4.65 -13.10 8.13
CA ILE A 85 5.18 -12.04 7.25
C ILE A 85 6.60 -11.76 7.73
N VAL A 86 7.58 -11.95 6.86
CA VAL A 86 8.99 -11.71 7.16
C VAL A 86 9.38 -10.32 6.67
N GLY A 87 9.78 -9.45 7.60
CA GLY A 87 10.29 -8.11 7.27
C GLY A 87 11.56 -8.17 6.44
N CYS A 88 11.83 -7.07 5.72
CA CYS A 88 12.85 -6.95 4.67
C CYS A 88 12.69 -7.89 3.46
N GLN A 89 11.71 -8.81 3.48
CA GLN A 89 11.55 -9.84 2.46
C GLN A 89 10.14 -9.82 1.85
N ASP A 90 9.12 -9.92 2.68
CA ASP A 90 7.73 -9.99 2.25
C ASP A 90 7.13 -8.60 2.04
N SER A 91 6.10 -8.53 1.21
CA SER A 91 5.36 -7.28 0.96
C SER A 91 3.86 -7.51 0.85
N LEU A 92 3.11 -6.46 1.15
CA LEU A 92 1.66 -6.39 0.97
C LEU A 92 1.40 -5.61 -0.32
N LEU A 93 1.01 -6.31 -1.38
CA LEU A 93 0.74 -5.72 -2.69
C LEU A 93 -0.75 -5.54 -2.92
N ILE A 94 -1.13 -4.35 -3.37
CA ILE A 94 -2.46 -4.05 -3.90
C ILE A 94 -2.29 -3.62 -5.35
N GLU A 95 -3.05 -4.23 -6.24
CA GLU A 95 -3.15 -3.85 -7.65
C GLU A 95 -4.59 -3.41 -7.91
N LYS A 96 -4.77 -2.43 -8.79
CA LYS A 96 -6.09 -1.88 -9.15
C LYS A 96 -7.05 -2.98 -9.55
N GLY A 97 -8.24 -2.99 -8.93
CA GLY A 97 -9.28 -3.99 -9.16
C GLY A 97 -9.02 -5.37 -8.54
N LYS A 98 -7.94 -5.57 -7.79
CA LYS A 98 -7.63 -6.83 -7.11
C LYS A 98 -7.69 -6.71 -5.59
N THR A 99 -7.78 -7.86 -4.93
CA THR A 99 -7.66 -7.93 -3.46
C THR A 99 -6.20 -7.87 -3.04
N LEU A 100 -5.97 -7.53 -1.77
CA LEU A 100 -4.67 -7.59 -1.12
C LEU A 100 -3.99 -8.96 -1.33
N GLN A 101 -2.71 -8.91 -1.73
CA GLN A 101 -1.85 -10.08 -1.89
C GLN A 101 -0.64 -9.97 -0.95
N VAL A 102 -0.38 -11.00 -0.15
CA VAL A 102 0.89 -11.13 0.57
C VAL A 102 1.90 -11.75 -0.39
N ARG A 103 2.87 -10.98 -0.86
CA ARG A 103 3.94 -11.47 -1.72
C ARG A 103 5.12 -11.92 -0.87
N LYS A 104 5.47 -13.20 -1.04
CA LYS A 104 6.64 -13.79 -0.42
C LYS A 104 7.90 -13.39 -1.16
N GLY A 105 8.84 -12.77 -0.45
CA GLY A 105 10.15 -12.48 -1.00
C GLY A 105 10.98 -13.74 -1.13
N THR A 106 12.03 -13.69 -1.94
CA THR A 106 13.04 -14.75 -1.95
C THR A 106 14.03 -14.47 -0.82
N PRO A 107 14.39 -15.47 0.01
CA PRO A 107 15.43 -15.29 1.01
C PRO A 107 16.71 -14.80 0.33
N ILE A 108 17.26 -13.68 0.81
CA ILE A 108 18.58 -13.23 0.38
C ILE A 108 19.57 -14.22 1.01
N LYS A 109 20.21 -15.05 0.16
CA LYS A 109 21.23 -16.01 0.58
C LYS A 109 22.52 -15.33 1.01
#